data_AF-A0A7I0J7Z7-F1
#
_entry.id   AF-A0A7I0J7Z7-F1
#
_cell.length_a   1.000
_cell.length_b   1.000
_cell.length_c   1.000
_cell.angle_alpha   90.00
_cell.angle_beta   90.00
_cell.angle_gamma   90.00
#
_symmetry.space_group_name_H-M   'P 1'
#
loop_
_entity.id
_entity.type
_entity.pdbx_description
1 polymer ?
#
loop_
_entity_poly.entity_id
_entity_poly.type
_entity_poly.pdbx_seq_one_letter_code
_entity_poly.pdbx_strand_id
1 'polypeptide(L)'
;AILIAGGDEAFRTLAGGPEDDTEEPAAAVANADIGKGDCLIAISASGSTPYAVQAIGDARRRGAATIAIANNKGAPLFGEADVAILLETPPELIAG
;
A
#
# COMPACT_ATOMS: atom_id res chain seq x y z
N ALA A 1 -5.86 -2.45 11.75
CA ALA A 1 -4.73 -3.39 11.55
C ALA A 1 -3.57 -2.64 10.89
N ILE A 2 -2.35 -3.17 10.98
CA ILE A 2 -1.22 -2.73 10.14
C ILE A 2 -0.90 -3.90 9.21
N LEU A 3 -0.84 -3.64 7.92
CA LEU A 3 -0.46 -4.62 6.91
C LEU A 3 0.90 -4.20 6.37
N ILE A 4 1.89 -5.07 6.52
CA ILE A 4 3.23 -4.89 6.00
C ILE A 4 3.57 -6.13 5.18
N ALA A 5 4.22 -5.93 4.03
CA ALA A 5 4.65 -7.06 3.20
C ALA A 5 5.61 -7.96 3.99
N GLY A 6 5.38 -9.28 3.98
CA GLY A 6 6.11 -10.23 4.83
C GLY A 6 5.63 -10.31 6.28
N GLY A 7 4.55 -9.61 6.64
CA GLY A 7 3.93 -9.67 7.97
C GLY A 7 4.82 -9.21 9.13
N ASP A 8 4.52 -9.67 10.34
CA ASP A 8 5.19 -9.19 11.56
C ASP A 8 6.72 -9.39 11.57
N GLU A 9 7.22 -10.42 10.87
CA GLU A 9 8.66 -10.69 10.76
C GLU A 9 9.38 -9.63 9.92
N ALA A 10 8.68 -8.90 9.05
CA ALA A 10 9.25 -7.76 8.32
C ALA A 10 9.74 -6.66 9.26
N PHE A 11 9.09 -6.45 10.41
CA PHE A 11 9.54 -5.48 11.41
C PHE A 11 10.88 -5.85 12.06
N ARG A 12 11.26 -7.13 12.01
CA ARG A 12 12.51 -7.61 12.61
C ARG A 12 13.64 -7.74 11.60
N THR A 13 13.30 -8.21 10.40
CA THR A 13 14.30 -8.66 9.43
C THR A 13 14.50 -7.68 8.28
N LEU A 14 13.48 -6.88 7.95
CA LEU A 14 13.46 -6.00 6.77
C LEU A 14 13.99 -6.72 5.52
N ALA A 15 13.63 -8.00 5.35
CA ALA A 15 14.06 -8.79 4.21
C ALA A 15 13.57 -8.13 2.92
N GLY A 16 14.45 -7.97 1.93
CA GLY A 16 14.06 -7.46 0.62
C GLY A 16 13.25 -8.51 -0.17
N GLY A 17 12.28 -8.06 -0.97
CA GLY A 17 11.46 -8.91 -1.85
C GLY A 17 10.00 -9.15 -1.46
N PRO A 18 9.56 -9.14 -0.17
CA PRO A 18 8.15 -9.28 0.17
C PRO A 18 7.26 -8.21 -0.49
N GLU A 19 7.80 -7.02 -0.73
CA GLU A 19 7.07 -5.90 -1.33
C GLU A 19 6.63 -6.13 -2.78
N ASP A 20 7.27 -7.09 -3.47
CA ASP A 20 6.94 -7.50 -4.83
C ASP A 20 5.83 -8.56 -4.88
N ASP A 21 5.41 -9.10 -3.73
CA ASP A 21 4.35 -10.09 -3.65
C ASP A 21 2.98 -9.45 -3.94
N THR A 22 2.24 -10.05 -4.88
CA THR A 22 0.91 -9.59 -5.31
C THR A 22 -0.23 -10.48 -4.83
N GLU A 23 0.06 -11.62 -4.19
CA GLU A 23 -0.91 -12.56 -3.65
C GLU A 23 -1.11 -12.38 -2.14
N GLU A 24 -0.02 -12.12 -1.39
CA GLU A 24 -0.05 -11.83 0.06
C GLU A 24 -1.03 -10.70 0.47
N PRO A 25 -1.09 -9.54 -0.20
CA PRO A 25 -1.90 -8.41 0.27
C PRO A 25 -3.40 -8.71 0.31
N ALA A 26 -3.91 -9.53 -0.61
CA ALA A 26 -5.32 -9.94 -0.62
C ALA A 26 -5.68 -10.73 0.64
N ALA A 27 -4.83 -11.70 1.00
CA ALA A 27 -4.98 -12.49 2.21
C ALA A 27 -4.84 -11.63 3.47
N ALA A 28 -3.88 -10.70 3.49
CA ALA A 28 -3.66 -9.78 4.60
C ALA A 28 -4.89 -8.88 4.85
N VAL A 29 -5.45 -8.30 3.78
CA VAL A 29 -6.69 -7.51 3.82
C VAL A 29 -7.86 -8.34 4.33
N ALA A 30 -8.05 -9.56 3.78
CA ALA A 30 -9.11 -10.48 4.18
C ALA A 30 -9.03 -10.88 5.65
N ASN A 31 -7.85 -11.29 6.13
CA ASN A 31 -7.60 -11.71 7.50
C ASN A 31 -7.79 -10.58 8.53
N ALA A 32 -7.58 -9.33 8.11
CA ALA A 32 -7.84 -8.15 8.92
C ALA A 32 -9.32 -7.71 8.91
N ASP A 33 -10.19 -8.44 8.20
CA ASP A 33 -11.63 -8.15 8.02
C ASP A 33 -11.95 -6.75 7.46
N ILE A 34 -11.02 -6.14 6.71
CA ILE A 34 -11.17 -4.78 6.17
C ILE A 34 -12.24 -4.73 5.07
N GLY A 35 -13.35 -4.02 5.29
CA GLY A 35 -14.40 -3.90 4.29
C GLY A 35 -15.25 -2.65 4.44
N LYS A 36 -16.53 -2.76 4.07
CA LYS A 36 -17.47 -1.64 4.16
C LYS A 36 -17.57 -1.09 5.58
N GLY A 37 -17.29 0.20 5.73
CA GLY A 37 -17.26 0.90 7.01
C GLY A 37 -15.84 1.18 7.51
N ASP A 38 -14.84 0.52 6.94
CA ASP A 38 -13.43 0.78 7.20
C ASP A 38 -12.82 1.74 6.19
N CYS A 39 -11.59 2.18 6.50
CA CYS A 39 -10.74 2.94 5.61
C CYS A 39 -9.34 2.32 5.57
N LEU A 40 -8.87 1.96 4.37
CA LEU A 40 -7.49 1.54 4.16
C LEU A 40 -6.67 2.72 3.63
N ILE A 41 -5.57 3.01 4.32
CA ILE A 41 -4.59 4.02 3.92
C ILE A 41 -3.34 3.29 3.43
N ALA A 42 -3.05 3.38 2.13
CA ALA A 42 -1.85 2.81 1.54
C ALA A 42 -0.77 3.88 1.39
N ILE A 43 0.47 3.51 1.73
CA ILE A 43 1.63 4.39 1.71
C ILE A 43 2.73 3.71 0.91
N SER A 44 3.21 4.38 -0.15
CA SER A 44 4.37 3.95 -0.93
C SER A 44 5.07 5.18 -1.49
N ALA A 45 6.35 5.38 -1.18
CA ALA A 45 7.09 6.55 -1.64
C ALA A 45 7.14 6.61 -3.18
N SER A 46 7.50 5.49 -3.82
CA SER A 46 7.47 5.36 -5.27
C SER A 46 6.05 5.43 -5.84
N GLY A 47 5.07 4.98 -5.05
CA GLY A 47 3.68 4.83 -5.45
C GLY A 47 3.45 3.64 -6.38
N SER A 48 4.45 2.78 -6.56
CA SER A 48 4.42 1.62 -7.46
C SER A 48 4.69 0.29 -6.75
N THR A 49 4.87 0.29 -5.42
CA THR A 49 5.12 -0.94 -4.64
C THR A 49 3.97 -1.93 -4.85
N PRO A 50 4.21 -3.11 -5.46
CA PRO A 50 3.14 -4.03 -5.85
C PRO A 50 2.22 -4.43 -4.69
N TYR A 51 2.78 -4.74 -3.53
CA TYR A 51 2.01 -5.08 -2.33
C TYR A 51 0.99 -3.98 -1.96
N ALA A 52 1.45 -2.72 -1.91
CA ALA A 52 0.60 -1.59 -1.52
C ALA A 52 -0.51 -1.33 -2.55
N VAL A 53 -0.19 -1.44 -3.85
CA VAL A 53 -1.15 -1.26 -4.95
C VAL A 53 -2.23 -2.33 -4.92
N GLN A 54 -1.87 -3.59 -4.69
CA GLN A 54 -2.86 -4.66 -4.60
C GLN A 54 -3.70 -4.55 -3.33
N ALA A 55 -3.09 -4.24 -2.18
CA ALA A 55 -3.82 -4.10 -0.91
C ALA A 55 -4.92 -3.05 -0.97
N ILE A 56 -4.65 -1.88 -1.57
CA ILE A 56 -5.67 -0.83 -1.71
C ILE A 56 -6.76 -1.22 -2.71
N GLY A 57 -6.40 -1.89 -3.81
CA GLY A 57 -7.37 -2.42 -4.78
C GLY A 57 -8.29 -3.48 -4.16
N ASP A 58 -7.75 -4.38 -3.33
CA ASP A 58 -8.52 -5.37 -2.58
C ASP A 58 -9.47 -4.74 -1.56
N ALA A 59 -8.99 -3.78 -0.78
CA ALA A 59 -9.83 -3.07 0.19
C ALA A 59 -10.97 -2.32 -0.52
N ARG A 60 -10.68 -1.67 -1.65
CA ARG A 60 -11.69 -1.03 -2.51
C ARG A 60 -12.73 -2.03 -2.99
N ARG A 61 -12.32 -3.20 -3.52
CA ARG A 61 -13.23 -4.26 -3.98
C ARG A 61 -14.14 -4.77 -2.87
N ARG A 62 -13.69 -4.76 -1.62
CA ARG A 62 -14.47 -5.14 -0.43
C ARG A 62 -15.35 -4.02 0.12
N GLY A 63 -15.31 -2.83 -0.49
CA GLY A 63 -16.15 -1.69 -0.14
C GLY A 63 -15.60 -0.79 0.97
N ALA A 64 -14.33 -0.94 1.35
CA ALA A 64 -13.67 0.01 2.23
C ALA A 64 -13.42 1.34 1.52
N ALA A 65 -13.41 2.44 2.27
CA ALA A 65 -12.88 3.71 1.78
C ALA A 65 -11.36 3.58 1.60
N THR A 66 -10.81 4.29 0.61
CA THR A 66 -9.39 4.13 0.25
C THR A 66 -8.66 5.46 0.12
N ILE A 67 -7.48 5.55 0.74
CA ILE A 67 -6.59 6.70 0.66
C ILE A 67 -5.21 6.23 0.22
N ALA A 68 -4.65 6.85 -0.81
CA ALA A 68 -3.29 6.60 -1.28
C ALA A 68 -2.38 7.79 -0.97
N ILE A 69 -1.18 7.52 -0.46
CA ILE A 69 -0.12 8.50 -0.22
C ILE A 69 1.15 8.07 -0.97
N ALA A 70 1.63 8.94 -1.86
CA ALA A 70 2.87 8.72 -2.60
C ALA A 70 3.55 10.04 -3.00
N ASN A 71 4.81 9.98 -3.41
CA ASN A 71 5.62 11.16 -3.71
C ASN A 71 5.72 11.47 -5.22
N ASN A 72 5.40 10.49 -6.07
CA ASN A 72 5.49 10.61 -7.51
C ASN A 72 4.15 10.96 -8.17
N LYS A 73 4.17 11.97 -9.04
CA LYS A 73 3.04 12.29 -9.92
C LYS A 73 2.69 11.08 -10.79
N GLY A 74 1.39 10.78 -10.91
CA GLY A 74 0.91 9.66 -11.72
C GLY A 74 1.23 8.28 -11.16
N ALA A 75 1.55 8.17 -9.87
CA ALA A 75 1.77 6.89 -9.20
C ALA A 75 0.61 5.91 -9.42
N PRO A 76 0.89 4.63 -9.75
CA PRO A 76 -0.14 3.59 -9.90
C PRO A 76 -1.10 3.50 -8.70
N LEU A 77 -0.59 3.67 -7.47
CA LEU A 77 -1.38 3.63 -6.24
C LEU A 77 -2.56 4.62 -6.24
N PHE A 78 -2.42 5.76 -6.91
CA PHE A 78 -3.49 6.77 -6.99
C PHE A 78 -4.68 6.31 -7.83
N GLY A 79 -4.49 5.42 -8.80
CA GLY A 79 -5.57 4.90 -9.64
C GLY A 79 -6.55 4.00 -8.89
N GLU A 80 -6.12 3.43 -7.77
CA GLU A 80 -6.89 2.49 -6.96
C GLU A 80 -7.59 3.15 -5.75
N ALA A 81 -7.37 4.45 -5.52
CA ALA A 81 -7.84 5.15 -4.32
C ALA A 81 -9.02 6.09 -4.57
N ASP A 82 -9.89 6.25 -3.56
CA ASP A 82 -10.93 7.28 -3.55
C ASP A 82 -10.32 8.68 -3.33
N VAL A 83 -9.28 8.75 -2.51
CA VAL A 83 -8.53 9.99 -2.23
C VAL A 83 -7.05 9.74 -2.49
N ALA A 84 -6.48 10.52 -3.41
CA ALA A 84 -5.05 10.53 -3.68
C ALA A 84 -4.38 11.74 -3.01
N ILE A 85 -3.34 11.48 -2.23
CA ILE A 85 -2.52 12.50 -1.58
C ILE A 85 -1.12 12.42 -2.19
N LEU A 86 -0.84 13.36 -3.09
CA LEU A 86 0.50 13.57 -3.62
C LEU A 86 1.32 14.42 -2.64
N LEU A 87 2.37 13.83 -2.08
CA LEU A 87 3.37 14.53 -1.28
C LEU A 87 4.63 14.74 -2.14
N GLU A 88 4.57 15.71 -3.05
CA GLU A 88 5.69 15.97 -3.95
C GLU A 88 6.93 16.41 -3.16
N THR A 89 7.97 15.58 -3.19
CA THR A 89 9.27 15.83 -2.56
C THR A 89 10.38 15.85 -3.63
N PRO A 90 11.47 16.61 -3.42
CA PRO A 90 12.64 16.50 -4.28
C PRO A 90 13.29 15.11 -4.17
N PRO A 91 14.19 14.74 -5.10
CA PRO A 91 14.97 13.51 -5.00
C PRO A 91 15.70 13.40 -3.67
N GLU A 92 15.85 12.17 -3.19
CA GLU A 92 16.61 11.88 -1.96
C GLU A 92 18.10 12.22 -2.12
N LEU A 93 18.75 12.58 -1.01
CA LEU A 93 20.18 12.93 -1.00
C LEU A 93 21.06 11.76 -1.45
N ILE A 94 20.69 10.55 -1.03
CA ILE A 94 21.21 9.29 -1.53
C ILE A 94 20.06 8.67 -2.30
N ALA A 95 20.26 8.34 -3.57
CA ALA A 95 19.20 7.73 -4.37
C ALA A 95 18.80 6.39 -3.76
N GLY A 96 17.52 6.28 -3.40
CA GLY A 96 16.81 5.02 -3.19
C GLY A 96 16.39 4.36 -4.50
#